data_AF-A0A3N5T2D0-F1
#
_entry.id   AF-A0A3N5T2D0-F1
#
_cell.length_a   1.000
_cell.length_b   1.000
_cell.length_c   1.000
_cell.angle_alpha   90.00
_cell.angle_beta   90.00
_cell.angle_gamma   90.00
#
_symmetry.space_group_name_H-M   'P 1'
#
loop_
_entity.id
_entity.type
_entity.pdbx_description
1 polymer ?
#
loop_
_entity_poly.entity_id
_entity_poly.type
_entity_poly.pdbx_seq_one_letter_code
_entity_poly.pdbx_strand_id
1 'polypeptide(L)'
;MRQRYLGSLLIGILVGLAAGMFLGWEQFPVEYTNSAMSNLAPRYQEDYTVMVAEGYVQERDVNGALTRLQPLGKENIFDYIQDLTERLISQSKVPFISPMVALAEAIGRLTPAMEIYRLTPVPTPSFNP
;
A
#
# COMPACT_ATOMS: atom_id res chain seq x y z
N MET A 1 3.15 -34.22 52.43
CA MET A 1 2.35 -32.97 52.50
C MET A 1 2.60 -31.96 51.36
N ARG A 2 3.49 -32.22 50.38
CA ARG A 2 3.87 -31.26 49.31
C ARG A 2 2.98 -31.28 48.06
N GLN A 3 2.32 -32.41 47.76
CA GLN A 3 1.49 -32.58 46.55
C GLN A 3 0.17 -31.79 46.55
N ARG A 4 -0.41 -31.50 47.72
CA ARG A 4 -1.69 -30.77 47.82
C ARG A 4 -1.55 -29.30 47.45
N TYR A 5 -0.39 -28.68 47.73
CA TYR A 5 -0.10 -27.30 47.37
C TYR A 5 0.15 -27.10 45.87
N LEU A 6 0.74 -28.11 45.20
CA LEU A 6 0.87 -28.09 43.74
C LEU A 6 -0.49 -28.15 43.04
N GLY A 7 -1.44 -28.92 43.59
CA GLY A 7 -2.81 -29.00 43.07
C GLY A 7 -3.53 -27.64 43.13
N SER A 8 -3.45 -26.94 44.26
CA SER A 8 -4.06 -25.61 44.41
C SER A 8 -3.39 -24.56 43.51
N LEU A 9 -2.08 -24.67 43.29
CA LEU A 9 -1.35 -23.78 42.38
C LEU A 9 -1.81 -23.99 40.93
N LEU A 10 -1.91 -25.24 40.48
CA LEU A 10 -2.35 -25.57 39.13
C LEU A 10 -3.79 -25.12 38.87
N ILE A 11 -4.68 -25.27 39.86
CA ILE A 11 -6.07 -24.79 39.76
C ILE A 11 -6.10 -23.27 39.66
N GLY A 12 -5.31 -22.54 40.47
CA GLY A 12 -5.22 -21.09 40.38
C GLY A 12 -4.73 -20.60 39.01
N ILE A 13 -3.73 -21.26 38.43
CA ILE A 13 -3.23 -20.95 37.09
C ILE A 13 -4.29 -21.23 36.02
N LEU A 14 -4.97 -22.37 36.10
CA LEU A 14 -6.04 -22.73 35.16
C LEU A 14 -7.19 -21.71 35.20
N VAL A 15 -7.59 -21.29 36.40
CA VAL A 15 -8.64 -20.29 36.58
C VAL A 15 -8.19 -18.93 36.07
N GLY A 16 -6.94 -18.52 36.35
CA GLY A 16 -6.38 -17.27 35.85
C GLY A 16 -6.26 -17.22 34.34
N LEU A 17 -5.84 -18.32 33.70
CA LEU A 17 -5.78 -18.45 32.24
C LEU A 17 -7.17 -18.44 31.62
N ALA A 18 -8.12 -19.19 32.19
CA ALA A 18 -9.49 -19.21 31.71
C ALA A 18 -10.14 -17.82 31.81
N ALA A 19 -9.96 -17.12 32.94
CA ALA A 19 -10.47 -15.77 33.12
C ALA A 19 -9.77 -14.75 32.20
N GLY A 20 -8.44 -14.80 32.08
CA GLY A 20 -7.68 -13.92 31.20
C GLY A 20 -8.00 -14.13 29.72
N MET A 21 -8.20 -15.37 29.29
CA MET A 21 -8.61 -15.70 27.92
C MET A 21 -10.06 -15.28 27.66
N PHE A 22 -10.97 -15.51 28.59
CA PHE A 22 -12.36 -15.08 28.46
C PHE A 22 -12.48 -13.56 28.37
N LEU A 23 -11.79 -12.83 29.25
CA LEU A 23 -11.77 -11.36 29.24
C LEU A 23 -11.01 -10.80 28.03
N GLY A 24 -9.93 -11.46 27.60
CA GLY A 24 -9.14 -11.05 26.45
C GLY A 24 -9.82 -11.30 25.10
N TRP A 25 -10.75 -12.25 25.02
CA TRP A 25 -11.43 -12.63 23.77
C TRP A 25 -12.73 -11.86 23.54
N GLU A 26 -13.52 -11.60 24.59
CA GLU A 26 -14.86 -11.01 24.46
C GLU A 26 -14.86 -9.47 24.60
N GLN A 27 -13.93 -8.90 25.38
CA GLN A 27 -13.96 -7.47 25.75
C GLN A 27 -13.10 -6.57 24.85
N PHE A 28 -12.07 -7.13 24.21
CA PHE A 28 -11.21 -6.44 23.27
C PHE A 28 -11.16 -7.23 21.97
N PRO A 29 -12.15 -7.08 21.06
CA PRO A 29 -11.85 -7.41 19.69
C PRO A 29 -10.57 -6.64 19.35
N VAL A 30 -9.52 -7.35 18.93
CA VAL A 30 -8.54 -6.75 18.03
C VAL A 30 -9.33 -6.40 16.78
N GLU A 31 -10.05 -5.27 16.84
CA GLU A 31 -10.28 -4.51 15.65
C GLU A 31 -8.87 -4.24 15.14
N TYR A 32 -8.44 -5.08 14.19
CA TYR A 32 -7.68 -4.60 13.05
C TYR A 32 -8.57 -3.49 12.47
N THR A 33 -8.60 -2.34 13.13
CA THR A 33 -9.25 -1.14 12.65
C THR A 33 -8.66 -1.03 11.28
N ASN A 34 -9.49 -1.28 10.26
CA ASN A 34 -9.17 -1.15 8.86
C ASN A 34 -8.36 0.14 8.78
N SER A 35 -7.04 0.01 8.77
CA SER A 35 -6.19 1.16 8.92
C SER A 35 -6.37 1.82 7.57
N ALA A 36 -7.20 2.86 7.55
CA ALA A 36 -7.57 3.52 6.32
C ALA A 36 -6.28 3.74 5.53
N MET A 37 -6.27 3.50 4.22
CA MET A 37 -5.03 3.62 3.44
C MET A 37 -4.38 5.02 3.60
N SER A 38 -5.17 6.02 4.00
CA SER A 38 -4.71 7.35 4.44
C SER A 38 -3.80 7.35 5.69
N ASN A 39 -3.95 6.38 6.60
CA ASN A 39 -3.20 6.23 7.86
C ASN A 39 -1.92 5.40 7.70
N LEU A 40 -1.68 4.80 6.52
CA LEU A 40 -0.41 4.14 6.24
C LEU A 40 0.76 5.14 6.38
N ALA A 41 1.92 4.68 6.83
CA ALA A 41 3.09 5.54 6.85
C ALA A 41 3.39 6.08 5.42
N PRO A 42 3.86 7.32 5.26
CA PRO A 42 4.06 7.94 3.95
C PRO A 42 4.83 7.06 2.97
N ARG A 43 5.88 6.39 3.44
CA ARG A 43 6.68 5.46 2.64
C ARG A 43 5.85 4.33 2.01
N TYR A 44 4.92 3.74 2.74
CA TYR A 44 4.09 2.65 2.20
C TYR A 44 3.03 3.16 1.22
N GLN A 45 2.59 4.41 1.36
CA GLN A 45 1.71 5.05 0.37
C GLN A 45 2.45 5.29 -0.94
N GLU A 46 3.73 5.70 -0.87
CA GLU A 46 4.60 5.87 -2.03
C GLU A 46 4.82 4.52 -2.74
N ASP A 47 5.21 3.48 -1.98
CA ASP A 47 5.43 2.13 -2.52
C ASP A 47 4.16 1.57 -3.17
N TYR A 48 2.98 1.78 -2.55
CA TYR A 48 1.70 1.42 -3.14
C TYR A 48 1.41 2.15 -4.45
N THR A 49 1.69 3.45 -4.49
CA THR A 49 1.47 4.27 -5.69
C THR A 49 2.34 3.78 -6.84
N VAL A 50 3.60 3.42 -6.57
CA VAL A 50 4.51 2.81 -7.55
C VAL A 50 3.94 1.50 -8.11
N MET A 51 3.47 0.60 -7.25
CA MET A 51 2.84 -0.66 -7.69
C MET A 51 1.62 -0.42 -8.58
N VAL A 52 0.79 0.59 -8.27
CA VAL A 52 -0.37 0.93 -9.10
C VAL A 52 0.07 1.47 -10.47
N ALA A 53 1.14 2.27 -10.54
CA ALA A 53 1.66 2.75 -11.82
C ALA A 53 2.29 1.63 -12.67
N GLU A 54 2.95 0.65 -12.05
CA GLU A 54 3.41 -0.55 -12.74
C GLU A 54 2.24 -1.34 -13.33
N GLY A 55 1.17 -1.53 -12.55
CA GLY A 55 -0.08 -2.12 -13.03
C GLY A 55 -0.68 -1.34 -14.21
N TYR A 56 -0.67 -0.01 -14.16
CA TYR A 56 -1.10 0.84 -15.26
C TYR A 56 -0.30 0.62 -16.55
N VAL A 57 1.03 0.48 -16.48
CA VAL A 57 1.84 0.22 -17.69
C VAL A 57 1.39 -1.06 -18.41
N GLN A 58 0.94 -2.06 -17.63
CA GLN A 58 0.49 -3.35 -18.14
C GLN A 58 -0.97 -3.35 -18.62
N GLU A 59 -1.88 -2.77 -17.84
CA GLU A 59 -3.33 -2.75 -18.11
C GLU A 59 -3.75 -1.60 -19.04
N ARG A 60 -2.95 -0.52 -19.09
CA ARG A 60 -3.24 0.77 -19.76
C ARG A 60 -4.56 1.41 -19.36
N ASP A 61 -5.11 1.03 -18.20
CA ASP A 61 -6.34 1.60 -17.64
C ASP A 61 -6.05 2.68 -16.60
N VAL A 62 -6.12 3.93 -17.03
CA VAL A 62 -5.93 5.11 -16.16
C VAL A 62 -7.03 5.21 -15.10
N ASN A 63 -8.27 4.89 -15.46
CA ASN A 63 -9.40 4.99 -14.54
C ASN A 63 -9.30 3.93 -13.44
N GLY A 64 -8.90 2.71 -13.80
CA GLY A 64 -8.60 1.65 -12.86
C GLY A 64 -7.44 2.00 -11.92
N ALA A 65 -6.38 2.63 -12.43
CA ALA A 65 -5.28 3.12 -11.60
C ALA A 65 -5.74 4.20 -10.61
N LEU A 66 -6.49 5.21 -11.05
CA LEU A 66 -7.02 6.27 -10.19
C LEU A 66 -7.98 5.71 -9.14
N THR A 67 -8.84 4.76 -9.52
CA THR A 67 -9.79 4.10 -8.58
C THR A 67 -9.03 3.37 -7.47
N ARG A 68 -7.92 2.70 -7.80
CA ARG A 68 -7.06 2.04 -6.80
C ARG A 68 -6.34 3.04 -5.89
N LEU A 69 -6.05 4.25 -6.38
CA LEU A 69 -5.41 5.31 -5.58
C LEU A 69 -6.40 6.14 -4.73
N GLN A 70 -7.70 6.12 -5.03
CA GLN A 70 -8.71 6.87 -4.27
C GLN A 70 -8.67 6.62 -2.74
N PRO A 71 -8.50 5.38 -2.24
CA PRO A 71 -8.44 5.10 -0.81
C PRO A 71 -7.26 5.74 -0.07
N LEU A 72 -6.25 6.26 -0.77
CA LEU A 72 -5.15 7.02 -0.15
C LEU A 72 -5.63 8.35 0.45
N GLY A 73 -6.82 8.82 0.07
CA GLY A 73 -7.45 10.02 0.66
C GLY A 73 -6.66 11.31 0.40
N LYS A 74 -5.90 11.37 -0.69
CA LYS A 74 -5.17 12.59 -1.08
C LYS A 74 -6.16 13.62 -1.60
N GLU A 75 -6.02 14.86 -1.13
CA GLU A 75 -6.86 16.00 -1.55
C GLU A 75 -6.81 16.21 -3.06
N ASN A 76 -5.61 16.13 -3.64
CA ASN A 76 -5.43 16.07 -5.08
C ASN A 76 -4.46 14.94 -5.47
N ILE A 77 -5.01 13.84 -5.97
CA ILE A 77 -4.22 12.68 -6.37
C ILE A 77 -3.32 12.98 -7.58
N PHE A 78 -3.73 13.89 -8.46
CA PHE A 78 -2.97 14.26 -9.66
C PHE A 78 -1.68 14.98 -9.30
N ASP A 79 -1.78 15.97 -8.39
CA ASP A 79 -0.62 16.72 -7.92
C ASP A 79 0.30 15.83 -7.06
N TYR A 80 -0.28 14.91 -6.28
CA TYR A 80 0.50 13.92 -5.52
C TYR A 80 1.33 13.00 -6.42
N ILE A 81 0.77 12.47 -7.51
CA ILE A 81 1.49 11.62 -8.47
C ILE A 81 2.64 12.41 -9.11
N GLN A 82 2.40 13.66 -9.50
CA GLN A 82 3.43 14.51 -10.09
C GLN A 82 4.60 14.74 -9.11
N ASP A 83 4.30 15.21 -7.89
CA ASP A 83 5.29 15.49 -6.85
C ASP A 83 6.07 14.22 -6.44
N LEU A 84 5.37 13.08 -6.32
CA LEU A 84 6.03 11.80 -6.07
C LEU A 84 6.98 11.41 -7.21
N THR A 85 6.58 11.60 -8.46
CA THR A 85 7.42 11.29 -9.63
C THR A 85 8.68 12.16 -9.66
N GLU A 86 8.55 13.46 -9.41
CA GLU A 86 9.69 14.39 -9.30
C GLU A 86 10.64 14.03 -8.16
N ARG A 87 10.10 13.62 -7.01
CA ARG A 87 10.89 13.08 -5.89
C ARG A 87 11.65 11.82 -6.28
N LEU A 88 11.03 10.89 -7.00
CA LEU A 88 11.69 9.65 -7.45
C LEU A 88 12.83 9.93 -8.43
N ILE A 89 12.65 10.91 -9.33
CA ILE A 89 13.70 11.41 -10.23
C ILE A 89 14.85 12.00 -9.41
N SER A 90 14.54 12.86 -8.44
CA SER A 90 15.54 13.49 -7.57
C SER A 90 16.33 12.46 -6.74
N GLN A 91 15.67 11.37 -6.32
CA GLN A 91 16.28 10.27 -5.58
C GLN A 91 17.04 9.27 -6.48
N SER A 92 17.06 9.49 -7.80
CA SER A 92 17.66 8.57 -8.78
C SER A 92 17.13 7.13 -8.66
N LYS A 93 15.85 6.95 -8.30
CA LYS A 93 15.22 5.63 -8.17
C LYS A 93 14.74 5.10 -9.53
N VAL A 94 15.69 4.99 -10.46
CA VAL A 94 15.50 4.72 -11.90
C VAL A 94 14.45 3.66 -12.24
N PRO A 95 14.39 2.47 -11.60
CA PRO A 95 13.41 1.45 -12.00
C PRO A 95 11.95 1.89 -11.82
N PHE A 96 11.67 2.78 -10.86
CA PHE A 96 10.31 3.21 -10.52
C PHE A 96 9.88 4.50 -11.24
N ILE A 97 10.82 5.20 -11.90
CA ILE A 97 10.54 6.48 -12.56
C ILE A 97 9.68 6.26 -13.80
N SER A 98 10.04 5.31 -14.66
CA SER A 98 9.37 5.15 -15.96
C SER A 98 7.88 4.77 -15.88
N PRO A 99 7.44 3.85 -14.99
CA PRO A 99 6.01 3.59 -14.78
C PRO A 99 5.26 4.80 -14.24
N MET A 100 5.89 5.54 -13.33
CA MET A 100 5.35 6.77 -12.77
C MET A 100 5.19 7.88 -13.81
N VAL A 101 6.18 8.06 -14.68
CA VAL A 101 6.11 8.99 -15.80
C VAL A 101 5.00 8.61 -16.77
N ALA A 102 4.82 7.32 -17.06
CA ALA A 102 3.73 6.86 -17.91
C ALA A 102 2.34 7.17 -17.29
N LEU A 103 2.19 7.01 -15.97
CA LEU A 103 0.97 7.39 -15.27
C LEU A 103 0.76 8.91 -15.25
N ALA A 104 1.81 9.69 -14.97
CA ALA A 104 1.79 11.15 -14.99
C ALA A 104 1.46 11.71 -16.39
N GLU A 105 1.96 11.08 -17.45
CA GLU A 105 1.59 11.39 -18.83
C GLU A 105 0.11 11.15 -19.08
N ALA A 106 -0.40 9.98 -18.66
CA ALA A 106 -1.77 9.57 -18.93
C ALA A 106 -2.82 10.46 -18.25
N ILE A 107 -2.45 11.07 -17.13
CA ILE A 107 -3.27 12.04 -16.41
C ILE A 107 -3.01 13.50 -16.83
N GLY A 108 -2.17 13.74 -17.85
CA GLY A 108 -1.87 15.07 -18.37
C GLY A 108 -0.98 15.94 -17.47
N ARG A 109 -0.18 15.34 -16.58
CA ARG A 109 0.73 15.99 -15.63
C ARG A 109 2.20 15.71 -15.95
N LEU A 110 2.58 15.79 -17.21
CA LEU A 110 3.97 15.60 -17.63
C LEU A 110 4.80 16.86 -17.37
N THR A 111 5.99 16.72 -16.77
CA THR A 111 6.94 17.83 -16.60
C THR A 111 8.19 17.66 -17.47
N PRO A 112 8.97 18.73 -17.73
CA PRO A 112 10.14 18.65 -18.60
C PRO A 112 11.19 17.63 -18.13
N ALA A 113 11.32 17.42 -16.82
CA ALA A 113 12.23 16.41 -16.26
C ALA A 113 11.76 14.97 -16.53
N MET A 114 10.45 14.76 -16.71
CA MET A 114 9.86 13.45 -16.97
C MET A 114 10.01 13.01 -18.43
N GLU A 115 10.12 13.95 -19.38
CA GLU A 115 10.25 13.64 -20.82
C GLU A 115 11.45 12.72 -21.12
N ILE A 116 12.53 12.84 -20.33
CA ILE A 116 13.75 12.01 -20.46
C ILE A 116 13.48 10.54 -20.13
N TYR A 117 12.51 10.27 -19.25
CA TYR A 117 12.21 8.93 -18.73
C TYR A 117 10.94 8.33 -19.33
N ARG A 118 10.37 8.98 -20.35
CA ARG A 118 9.21 8.48 -21.08
C ARG A 118 9.54 7.12 -21.68
N LEU A 119 8.75 6.10 -21.34
CA LEU A 119 8.85 4.82 -22.02
C LEU A 119 8.52 5.06 -23.49
N THR A 120 9.44 4.76 -24.42
CA THR A 120 9.07 4.60 -25.82
C THR A 120 7.89 3.63 -25.88
N PRO A 121 6.79 3.94 -26.59
CA PRO A 121 5.62 3.09 -26.62
C PRO A 121 6.03 1.65 -26.92
N VAL A 122 5.71 0.72 -26.01
CA VAL A 122 5.88 -0.71 -26.29
C VAL A 122 5.11 -0.96 -27.59
N PRO A 123 5.75 -1.43 -28.67
CA PRO A 123 5.05 -1.70 -29.91
C PRO A 123 3.92 -2.67 -29.61
N THR A 124 2.68 -2.26 -29.88
CA THR A 124 1.52 -3.15 -29.83
C THR A 124 1.85 -4.35 -30.71
N PRO A 125 1.91 -5.59 -30.18
CA PRO A 125 2.08 -6.75 -31.04
C PRO A 125 0.91 -6.75 -32.02
N SER A 126 1.20 -6.55 -33.31
CA SER A 126 0.20 -6.62 -34.36
C SER A 126 -0.27 -8.06 -34.43
N PHE A 127 -1.44 -8.35 -33.85
CA PHE A 127 -2.10 -9.62 -34.08
C PHE A 127 -2.64 -9.58 -35.52
N ASN A 128 -1.87 -10.13 -36.46
CA ASN A 128 -2.32 -10.30 -37.84
C ASN A 128 -3.16 -11.59 -37.88
N PRO A 129 -4.47 -11.51 -38.19
CA PRO A 129 -5.37 -12.66 -38.17
C PRO A 129 -5.02 -13.72 -39.23
#